data_AF-A0A3D4V7C2-F1
#
_entry.id   AF-A0A3D4V7C2-F1
#
_cell.length_a   1.000
_cell.length_b   1.000
_cell.length_c   1.000
_cell.angle_alpha   90.00
_cell.angle_beta   90.00
_cell.angle_gamma   90.00
#
_symmetry.space_group_name_H-M   'P 1'
#
loop_
_entity.id
_entity.type
_entity.pdbx_description
1 polymer ?
#
loop_
_entity_poly.entity_id
_entity_poly.type
_entity_poly.pdbx_seq_one_letter_code
_entity_poly.pdbx_strand_id
1 'polypeptide(L)'
;MFLSGHGGWKPAFGYVQVPRGVSVAFYTHFAKNLITGMEYKILDGSYTTVDRVIGEYSQCPNMQISGQEAAWTTKSESKLNKAYWGDKSMVIGVPEGQNGKLQEFFDLLSKTMNRGDTCTIHWLACSTLQLSQVGGRNHGLNAGDFKHDPNSQGRYRIRNPDGSFLWI
;
A
#
# COMPACT_ATOMS: atom_id res chain seq x y z
N MET A 1 6.34 -0.43 12.09
CA MET A 1 7.08 -0.79 10.86
C MET A 1 6.56 0.09 9.73
N PHE A 2 7.43 0.66 8.90
CA PHE A 2 7.03 1.46 7.74
C PHE A 2 7.41 0.74 6.45
N LEU A 3 6.44 0.40 5.59
CA LEU A 3 6.70 -0.16 4.27
C LEU A 3 6.73 0.99 3.27
N SER A 4 7.94 1.35 2.81
CA SER A 4 8.20 2.51 1.95
C SER A 4 8.53 2.05 0.53
N GLY A 5 7.88 2.66 -0.46
CA GLY A 5 8.28 2.53 -1.86
C GLY A 5 7.13 2.56 -2.86
N HIS A 6 7.19 1.68 -3.84
CA HIS A 6 6.16 1.54 -4.86
C HIS A 6 5.30 0.34 -4.56
N GLY A 7 3.98 0.46 -4.69
CA GLY A 7 3.12 -0.66 -4.39
C GLY A 7 1.65 -0.37 -4.59
N GLY A 8 0.84 -1.42 -4.54
CA GLY A 8 -0.59 -1.31 -4.78
C GLY A 8 -1.27 -2.66 -4.66
N TRP A 9 -2.56 -2.64 -4.94
CA TRP A 9 -3.38 -3.84 -4.95
C TRP A 9 -4.02 -4.03 -6.32
N LYS A 10 -4.15 -5.28 -6.73
CA LYS A 10 -4.91 -5.71 -7.91
C LYS A 10 -5.88 -6.80 -7.46
N PRO A 11 -7.05 -6.96 -8.10
CA PRO A 11 -8.00 -8.01 -7.72
C PRO A 11 -7.39 -9.41 -7.66
N ALA A 12 -6.48 -9.73 -8.60
CA ALA A 12 -5.77 -11.01 -8.65
C ALA A 12 -4.86 -11.28 -7.44
N PHE A 13 -4.52 -10.26 -6.64
CA PHE A 13 -3.74 -10.44 -5.42
C PHE A 13 -4.60 -10.93 -4.24
N GLY A 14 -5.92 -10.77 -4.34
CA GLY A 14 -6.88 -11.22 -3.32
C GLY A 14 -6.79 -10.45 -2.01
N TYR A 15 -7.36 -11.04 -0.97
CA TYR A 15 -7.36 -10.52 0.38
C TYR A 15 -6.57 -11.46 1.28
N VAL A 16 -6.03 -10.91 2.37
CA VAL A 16 -5.31 -11.63 3.39
C VAL A 16 -5.86 -11.25 4.76
N GLN A 17 -5.95 -12.22 5.66
CA GLN A 17 -6.37 -11.96 7.03
C GLN A 17 -5.22 -11.32 7.82
N VAL A 18 -5.50 -10.22 8.51
CA VAL A 18 -4.54 -9.56 9.40
C VAL A 18 -4.32 -10.46 10.64
N PRO A 19 -3.08 -10.82 10.99
CA PRO A 19 -2.83 -11.69 12.13
C PRO A 19 -3.03 -10.98 13.47
N ARG A 20 -3.05 -11.77 14.55
CA ARG A 20 -3.16 -11.28 15.93
C ARG A 20 -2.07 -10.26 16.25
N GLY A 21 -2.43 -9.18 16.93
CA GLY A 21 -1.51 -8.14 17.38
C GLY A 21 -1.01 -7.24 16.25
N VAL A 22 -1.48 -7.43 15.01
CA VAL A 22 -1.05 -6.63 13.86
C VAL A 22 -2.16 -5.69 13.43
N SER A 23 -1.79 -4.49 13.02
CA SER A 23 -2.67 -3.56 12.31
C SER A 23 -1.96 -2.96 11.11
N VAL A 24 -2.72 -2.55 10.10
CA VAL A 24 -2.20 -1.87 8.92
C VAL A 24 -2.84 -0.49 8.81
N ALA A 25 -2.01 0.55 8.77
CA ALA A 25 -2.41 1.94 8.61
C ALA A 25 -2.18 2.40 7.16
N PHE A 26 -3.25 2.89 6.53
CA PHE A 26 -3.23 3.49 5.20
C PHE A 26 -3.47 5.00 5.33
N TYR A 27 -2.60 5.78 4.71
CA TYR A 27 -2.65 7.25 4.75
C TYR A 27 -3.41 7.86 3.57
N THR A 28 -3.87 7.03 2.64
CA THR A 28 -4.65 7.42 1.48
C THR A 28 -5.75 6.40 1.23
N HIS A 29 -6.90 6.88 0.73
CA HIS A 29 -7.96 6.00 0.26
C HIS A 29 -7.41 5.05 -0.83
N PHE A 30 -7.55 3.74 -0.59
CA PHE A 30 -7.08 2.66 -1.46
C PHE A 30 -5.56 2.62 -1.70
N ALA A 31 -4.73 3.15 -0.78
CA ALA A 31 -3.28 3.20 -0.96
C ALA A 31 -2.87 3.87 -2.29
N LYS A 32 -3.65 4.88 -2.70
CA LYS A 32 -3.32 5.79 -3.80
C LYS A 32 -2.05 6.58 -3.48
N ASN A 33 -1.56 7.32 -4.47
CA ASN A 33 -0.38 8.18 -4.34
C ASN A 33 -0.41 9.03 -3.06
N LEU A 34 0.63 8.88 -2.25
CA LEU A 34 0.97 9.88 -1.26
C LEU A 34 1.28 11.19 -1.99
N ILE A 35 0.82 12.30 -1.42
CA ILE A 35 1.20 13.63 -1.92
C ILE A 35 2.72 13.76 -1.79
N THR A 36 3.36 14.47 -2.72
CA THR A 36 4.83 14.67 -2.71
C THR A 36 5.33 15.08 -1.32
N GLY A 37 6.27 14.32 -0.78
CA GLY A 37 6.88 14.57 0.54
C GLY A 37 6.03 14.15 1.75
N MET A 38 4.81 13.64 1.55
CA MET A 38 3.96 13.16 2.65
C MET A 38 4.57 11.96 3.38
N GLU A 39 5.28 11.08 2.66
CA GLU A 39 6.07 10.00 3.26
C GLU A 39 7.02 10.53 4.35
N TYR A 40 7.80 11.57 4.04
CA TYR A 40 8.76 12.14 4.99
C TYR A 40 8.06 12.83 6.16
N LYS A 41 6.92 13.48 5.91
CA LYS A 41 6.10 14.07 6.98
C LYS A 41 5.49 13.02 7.91
N ILE A 42 5.16 11.84 7.38
CA ILE A 42 4.71 10.73 8.22
C ILE A 42 5.90 10.22 9.05
N LEU A 43 7.04 9.97 8.42
CA LEU A 43 8.23 9.45 9.09
C LEU A 43 8.76 10.39 10.18
N ASP A 44 8.73 11.71 9.95
CA ASP A 44 9.18 12.71 10.94
C ASP A 44 8.14 13.00 12.04
N GLY A 45 6.89 12.54 11.86
CA GLY A 45 5.78 12.70 12.80
C GLY A 45 4.96 13.97 12.64
N SER A 46 5.27 14.82 11.65
CA SER A 46 4.52 16.06 11.37
C SER A 46 3.18 15.83 10.66
N TYR A 47 2.95 14.64 10.10
CA TYR A 47 1.66 14.22 9.53
C TYR A 47 1.22 12.86 10.10
N THR A 48 0.06 12.84 10.76
CA THR A 48 -0.41 11.68 11.53
C THR A 48 -1.81 11.23 11.18
N THR A 49 -2.49 11.94 10.27
CA THR A 49 -3.86 11.61 9.86
C THR A 49 -3.87 10.33 9.03
N VAL A 50 -4.38 9.26 9.61
CA VAL A 50 -4.58 7.96 8.95
C VAL A 50 -5.97 7.93 8.33
N ASP A 51 -6.06 7.53 7.07
CA ASP A 51 -7.33 7.40 6.35
C ASP A 51 -8.10 6.14 6.81
N ARG A 52 -7.38 5.03 6.93
CA ARG A 52 -7.95 3.75 7.33
C ARG A 52 -6.95 2.91 8.11
N VAL A 53 -7.42 2.35 9.22
CA VAL A 53 -6.71 1.29 9.96
C VAL A 53 -7.47 -0.01 9.78
N ILE A 54 -6.77 -1.07 9.39
CA ILE A 54 -7.31 -2.43 9.37
C ILE A 54 -6.64 -3.19 10.51
N GLY A 55 -7.44 -3.57 11.51
CA GLY A 55 -6.97 -4.26 12.72
C GLY A 55 -6.86 -5.77 12.55
N GLU A 56 -6.44 -6.44 13.61
CA GLU A 56 -6.32 -7.89 13.69
C GLU A 56 -7.61 -8.63 13.29
N TYR A 57 -7.45 -9.85 12.77
CA TYR A 57 -8.49 -10.76 12.30
C TYR A 57 -9.36 -10.27 11.15
N SER A 58 -9.18 -9.02 10.71
CA SER A 58 -9.91 -8.41 9.60
C SER A 58 -9.33 -8.83 8.25
N GLN A 59 -10.15 -8.74 7.19
CA GLN A 59 -9.68 -8.89 5.82
C GLN A 59 -9.03 -7.60 5.32
N CYS A 60 -7.80 -7.71 4.83
CA CYS A 60 -7.03 -6.64 4.22
C CYS A 60 -6.76 -6.98 2.75
N PRO A 61 -6.84 -6.02 1.80
CA PRO A 61 -6.30 -6.23 0.46
C PRO A 61 -4.85 -6.70 0.56
N ASN A 62 -4.48 -7.76 -0.15
CA ASN A 62 -3.11 -8.28 -0.12
C ASN A 62 -2.20 -7.41 -0.99
N MET A 63 -1.82 -6.26 -0.44
CA MET A 63 -1.02 -5.26 -1.13
C MET A 63 0.34 -5.85 -1.52
N GLN A 64 0.83 -5.48 -2.71
CA GLN A 64 2.18 -5.78 -3.16
C GLN A 64 3.02 -4.50 -3.12
N ILE A 65 4.22 -4.59 -2.54
CA ILE A 65 5.27 -3.58 -2.60
C ILE A 65 6.37 -4.08 -3.53
N SER A 66 6.87 -3.20 -4.38
CA SER A 66 7.94 -3.45 -5.32
C SER A 66 9.26 -2.95 -4.76
N GLY A 67 10.31 -3.64 -5.18
CA GLY A 67 11.69 -3.31 -4.87
C GLY A 67 12.07 -1.91 -5.30
N GLN A 68 12.91 -1.27 -4.50
CA GLN A 68 13.44 0.05 -4.78
C GLN A 68 14.95 0.10 -4.54
N GLU A 69 15.59 1.11 -5.09
CA GLU A 69 17.01 1.36 -4.84
C GLU A 69 17.27 1.52 -3.34
N ALA A 70 18.38 0.94 -2.85
CA ALA A 70 18.75 0.99 -1.44
C ALA A 70 18.83 2.43 -0.90
N ALA A 71 19.25 3.38 -1.75
CA ALA A 71 19.33 4.80 -1.42
C ALA A 71 17.98 5.40 -0.99
N TRP A 72 16.86 4.90 -1.53
CA TRP A 72 15.53 5.34 -1.11
C TRP A 72 15.24 4.96 0.34
N THR A 73 15.51 3.70 0.69
CA THR A 73 15.30 3.18 2.04
C THR A 73 16.20 3.92 3.04
N THR A 74 17.48 4.11 2.73
CA THR A 74 18.40 4.90 3.57
C THR A 74 17.91 6.33 3.79
N LYS A 75 17.41 6.98 2.72
CA LYS A 75 16.88 8.34 2.83
C LYS A 75 15.63 8.38 3.71
N SER A 76 14.74 7.40 3.58
CA SER A 76 13.52 7.29 4.39
C SER A 76 13.85 7.02 5.85
N GLU A 77 14.79 6.13 6.13
CA GLU A 77 15.30 5.88 7.50
C GLU A 77 15.87 7.15 8.13
N SER A 78 16.58 7.98 7.38
CA SER A 78 17.11 9.27 7.89
C SER A 78 16.03 10.26 8.34
N LYS A 79 14.77 10.05 7.92
CA LYS A 79 13.61 10.88 8.30
C LYS A 79 12.79 10.28 9.43
N LEU A 80 13.05 9.03 9.82
CA LEU A 80 12.29 8.36 10.86
C LEU A 80 12.55 8.97 12.24
N ASN A 81 11.54 9.64 12.78
CA ASN A 81 11.58 10.19 14.13
C ASN A 81 11.27 9.10 15.15
N LYS A 82 12.31 8.43 15.65
CA LYS A 82 12.18 7.39 16.69
C LYS A 82 11.67 7.90 18.03
N ALA A 83 11.90 9.18 18.36
CA ALA A 83 11.36 9.76 19.59
C ALA A 83 9.83 9.85 19.53
N TYR A 84 9.26 10.04 18.34
CA TYR A 84 7.82 10.06 18.12
C TYR A 84 7.24 8.65 17.91
N TRP A 85 7.85 7.83 17.06
CA TRP A 85 7.33 6.51 16.67
C TRP A 85 7.80 5.34 17.56
N GLY A 86 8.69 5.61 18.52
CA GLY A 86 9.32 4.63 19.39
C GLY A 86 10.61 4.04 18.84
N ASP A 87 11.50 3.61 19.73
CA ASP A 87 12.87 3.17 19.37
C ASP A 87 12.92 1.93 18.46
N LYS A 88 11.88 1.09 18.54
CA LYS A 88 11.71 -0.13 17.72
C LYS A 88 11.13 0.16 16.33
N SER A 89 10.81 1.41 16.02
CA SER A 89 10.35 1.78 14.67
C SER A 89 11.48 1.59 13.66
N MET A 90 11.10 1.14 12.46
CA MET A 90 12.00 0.88 11.34
C MET A 90 11.28 1.07 10.02
N VAL A 91 12.03 1.50 9.00
CA VAL A 91 11.61 1.47 7.60
C VAL A 91 12.07 0.15 7.01
N ILE A 92 11.20 -0.48 6.24
CA ILE A 92 11.51 -1.69 5.49
C ILE A 92 11.26 -1.39 4.02
N GLY A 93 12.30 -1.52 3.22
CA GLY A 93 12.24 -1.53 1.77
C GLY A 93 12.39 -2.95 1.24
N VAL A 94 11.77 -3.24 0.11
CA VAL A 94 12.04 -4.45 -0.66
C VAL A 94 13.26 -4.21 -1.55
N PRO A 95 14.21 -5.16 -1.68
CA PRO A 95 15.35 -5.00 -2.58
C PRO A 95 14.92 -4.82 -4.03
N GLU A 96 15.68 -4.03 -4.80
CA GLU A 96 15.44 -3.80 -6.23
C GLU A 96 15.27 -5.12 -7.01
N GLY A 97 14.31 -5.13 -7.94
CA GLY A 97 13.95 -6.31 -8.73
C GLY A 97 13.09 -7.35 -8.00
N GLN A 98 12.85 -7.20 -6.69
CA GLN A 98 11.97 -8.08 -5.92
C GLN A 98 10.58 -7.45 -5.71
N ASN A 99 9.64 -8.27 -5.25
CA ASN A 99 8.34 -7.81 -4.78
C ASN A 99 8.04 -8.52 -3.45
N GLY A 100 7.31 -7.84 -2.57
CA GLY A 100 6.81 -8.42 -1.34
C GLY A 100 5.30 -8.22 -1.23
N LYS A 101 4.57 -9.23 -0.76
CA LYS A 101 3.13 -9.13 -0.47
C LYS A 101 2.88 -8.99 1.03
N LEU A 102 1.82 -8.27 1.43
CA LEU A 102 1.44 -8.16 2.86
C LEU A 102 1.31 -9.52 3.54
N GLN A 103 0.82 -10.54 2.82
CA GLN A 103 0.77 -11.90 3.33
C GLN A 103 2.14 -12.43 3.79
N GLU A 104 3.21 -12.16 3.06
CA GLU A 104 4.55 -12.63 3.43
C GLU A 104 5.06 -11.95 4.71
N PHE A 105 4.76 -10.65 4.87
CA PHE A 105 5.04 -9.92 6.11
C PHE A 105 4.19 -10.46 7.27
N PHE A 106 2.92 -10.76 7.04
CA PHE A 106 2.03 -11.34 8.05
C PHE A 106 2.47 -12.72 8.48
N ASP A 107 2.92 -13.56 7.55
CA ASP A 107 3.45 -14.89 7.84
C ASP A 107 4.73 -14.79 8.69
N LEU A 108 5.59 -13.83 8.41
CA LEU A 108 6.80 -13.57 9.20
C LEU A 108 6.46 -13.06 10.61
N LEU A 109 5.55 -12.10 10.72
CA LEU A 109 5.11 -11.55 12.01
C LEU A 109 4.43 -12.62 12.86
N SER A 110 3.59 -13.47 12.27
CA SER A 110 2.92 -14.57 12.98
C SER A 110 3.88 -15.59 13.56
N LYS A 111 5.07 -15.76 12.96
CA LYS A 111 6.13 -16.67 13.43
C LYS A 111 7.05 -16.03 14.47
N THR A 112 7.13 -14.71 14.52
CA THR A 112 8.11 -13.97 15.33
C THR A 112 7.51 -13.27 16.54
N MET A 113 6.22 -12.91 16.48
CA MET A 113 5.52 -12.21 17.56
C MET A 113 5.01 -13.17 18.63
N ASN A 114 5.32 -12.87 19.89
CA ASN A 114 4.81 -13.59 21.05
C ASN A 114 3.40 -13.13 21.43
N ARG A 115 2.79 -13.82 22.40
CA ARG A 115 1.51 -13.40 22.96
C ARG A 115 1.67 -12.07 23.71
N GLY A 116 0.85 -11.08 23.35
CA GLY A 116 0.93 -9.72 23.91
C GLY A 116 1.72 -8.72 23.06
N ASP A 117 2.52 -9.18 22.09
CA ASP A 117 3.21 -8.29 21.17
C ASP A 117 2.22 -7.59 20.23
N THR A 118 2.55 -6.34 19.87
CA THR A 118 1.79 -5.55 18.90
C THR A 118 2.71 -4.97 17.83
N CYS A 119 2.22 -4.86 16.59
CA CYS A 119 2.94 -4.28 15.48
C CYS A 119 1.98 -3.52 14.55
N THR A 120 2.27 -2.24 14.32
CA THR A 120 1.59 -1.44 13.29
C THR A 120 2.45 -1.39 12.04
N ILE A 121 1.87 -1.83 10.92
CA ILE A 121 2.43 -1.66 9.58
C ILE A 121 1.86 -0.38 8.99
N HIS A 122 2.73 0.61 8.80
CA HIS A 122 2.42 1.85 8.10
C HIS A 122 2.70 1.65 6.62
N TRP A 123 1.64 1.61 5.81
CA TRP A 123 1.75 1.47 4.37
C TRP A 123 2.05 2.84 3.74
N LEU A 124 3.32 3.08 3.41
CA LEU A 124 3.80 4.29 2.75
C LEU A 124 4.09 4.07 1.25
N ALA A 125 3.72 2.90 0.72
CA ALA A 125 3.95 2.59 -0.68
C ALA A 125 2.90 3.23 -1.59
N CYS A 126 3.37 3.89 -2.65
CA CYS A 126 2.52 4.56 -3.63
C CYS A 126 2.32 3.66 -4.86
N SER A 127 1.09 3.62 -5.37
CA SER A 127 0.83 3.11 -6.71
C SER A 127 1.60 3.95 -7.71
N THR A 128 2.74 3.48 -8.22
CA THR A 128 3.39 4.17 -9.34
C THR A 128 2.38 4.17 -10.48
N LEU A 129 1.72 5.30 -10.69
CA LEU A 129 1.07 5.59 -11.95
C LEU A 129 2.23 5.64 -12.94
N GLN A 130 2.54 4.51 -13.59
CA GLN A 130 2.92 4.61 -14.99
C GLN A 130 1.77 5.39 -15.62
N LEU A 131 1.96 6.70 -15.77
CA LEU A 131 1.02 7.58 -16.45
C LEU A 131 1.05 7.18 -17.92
N SER A 132 0.46 6.05 -18.28
CA SER A 132 -0.17 5.95 -19.58
C SER A 132 -1.31 6.96 -19.55
N GLN A 133 -1.21 8.00 -20.38
CA GLN A 133 -2.32 8.93 -20.63
C GLN A 133 -3.51 8.10 -21.13
N VAL A 134 -4.44 7.78 -20.23
CA VAL A 134 -5.75 7.24 -20.58
C VAL A 134 -6.76 8.27 -20.07
N GLY A 135 -7.54 8.86 -20.98
CA GLY A 135 -8.35 10.07 -20.82
C GLY A 135 -9.49 10.04 -19.79
N GLY A 136 -9.36 9.33 -18.67
CA GLY A 136 -10.37 9.15 -17.62
C GLY A 136 -10.44 10.27 -16.57
N ARG A 137 -9.67 11.36 -16.71
CA ARG A 137 -9.64 12.47 -15.73
C ARG A 137 -11.02 13.08 -15.47
N ASN A 138 -11.88 13.12 -16.48
CA ASN A 138 -13.23 13.66 -16.38
C ASN A 138 -14.21 12.73 -15.64
N HIS A 139 -13.80 11.49 -15.34
CA HIS A 139 -14.63 10.46 -14.71
C HIS A 139 -14.12 10.05 -13.32
N GLY A 140 -13.06 10.67 -12.79
CA GLY A 140 -12.53 10.39 -11.45
C GLY A 140 -11.82 9.03 -11.31
N LEU A 141 -11.39 8.44 -12.42
CA LEU A 141 -10.75 7.13 -12.48
C LEU A 141 -9.24 7.26 -12.73
N ASN A 142 -8.44 6.39 -12.10
CA ASN A 142 -6.98 6.39 -12.21
C ASN A 142 -6.50 5.48 -13.35
N ALA A 143 -5.39 5.85 -14.00
CA ALA A 143 -4.80 5.18 -15.17
C ALA A 143 -4.31 3.73 -14.96
N GLY A 144 -4.36 3.21 -13.72
CA GLY A 144 -3.88 1.86 -13.38
C GLY A 144 -4.92 0.75 -13.52
N ASP A 145 -6.20 1.09 -13.71
CA ASP A 145 -7.29 0.10 -13.70
C ASP A 145 -7.52 -0.57 -15.07
N PHE A 146 -6.86 -0.11 -16.13
CA PHE A 146 -7.03 -0.64 -17.49
C PHE A 146 -5.70 -1.06 -18.12
N LYS A 147 -5.49 -2.37 -18.25
CA LYS A 147 -4.94 -2.91 -19.50
C LYS A 147 -6.13 -3.20 -20.40
N HIS A 148 -6.24 -2.55 -21.55
CA HIS A 148 -7.12 -3.00 -22.63
C HIS A 148 -6.55 -4.30 -23.21
N ASP A 149 -6.66 -5.38 -22.45
CA ASP A 149 -6.50 -6.74 -22.94
C ASP A 149 -7.88 -7.39 -22.87
N PRO A 150 -8.56 -7.59 -24.01
CA PRO A 150 -9.84 -8.26 -24.01
C PRO A 150 -9.74 -9.66 -23.37
N ASN A 151 -8.58 -10.31 -23.29
CA ASN A 151 -8.47 -11.64 -22.69
C ASN A 151 -8.09 -11.62 -21.20
N SER A 152 -7.98 -10.45 -20.57
CA SER A 152 -7.70 -10.30 -19.14
C SER A 152 -8.85 -10.81 -18.27
N GLN A 153 -8.53 -11.55 -17.21
CA GLN A 153 -9.52 -11.99 -16.20
C GLN A 153 -10.07 -10.85 -15.32
N GLY A 154 -9.52 -9.64 -15.41
CA GLY A 154 -9.93 -8.47 -14.62
C GLY A 154 -10.69 -7.43 -15.42
N ARG A 155 -11.78 -7.81 -16.12
CA ARG A 155 -12.67 -6.86 -16.81
C ARG A 155 -13.62 -6.19 -15.82
N TYR A 156 -13.88 -4.91 -16.01
CA TYR A 156 -14.81 -4.13 -15.18
C TYR A 156 -16.03 -3.70 -15.99
N ARG A 157 -17.15 -3.45 -15.30
CA ARG A 157 -18.34 -2.83 -15.91
C ARG A 157 -18.48 -1.42 -15.37
N ILE A 158 -18.50 -0.43 -16.26
CA ILE A 158 -18.92 0.93 -15.93
C ILE A 158 -20.39 1.08 -16.32
N ARG A 159 -21.18 1.68 -15.43
CA ARG A 159 -22.55 2.09 -15.73
C ARG A 159 -22.53 3.46 -16.38
N ASN A 160 -23.07 3.55 -17.59
CA ASN A 160 -23.25 4.79 -18.33
C ASN A 160 -24.39 5.64 -17.72
N PRO A 161 -24.43 6.95 -18.01
CA PRO A 161 -25.50 7.83 -17.54
C PRO A 161 -26.91 7.41 -18.02
N ASP A 162 -27.00 6.73 -19.16
CA ASP A 162 -28.24 6.17 -19.70
C ASP A 162 -28.66 4.84 -19.03
N GLY A 163 -27.88 4.37 -18.06
CA GLY A 163 -28.12 3.13 -17.32
C GLY A 163 -27.57 1.87 -17.99
N SER A 164 -27.02 1.96 -19.20
CA SER A 164 -26.34 0.84 -19.87
C SER A 164 -25.00 0.52 -19.20
N PHE A 165 -24.43 -0.66 -19.49
CA PHE A 165 -23.13 -1.07 -18.95
C PHE A 165 -22.14 -1.31 -20.09
N LEU A 166 -20.98 -0.68 -20.00
CA LEU A 166 -19.85 -0.92 -20.88
C LEU A 166 -18.83 -1.83 -20.18
N TRP A 167 -18.39 -2.88 -20.87
CA TRP A 167 -17.27 -3.69 -20.45
C TRP A 167 -15.97 -3.05 -20.88
N ILE A 168 -15.04 -2.92 -19.95
CA ILE A 168 -13.70 -2.36 -20.16
C ILE A 168 -12.63 -3.23 -19.50
#